data_AF-A0A2T4D700-F1
#
_entry.id   AF-A0A2T4D700-F1
#
_cell.length_a   1.000
_cell.length_b   1.000
_cell.length_c   1.000
_cell.angle_alpha   90.00
_cell.angle_beta   90.00
_cell.angle_gamma   90.00
#
_symmetry.space_group_name_H-M   'P 1'
#
loop_
_entity.id
_entity.type
_entity.pdbx_description
1 polymer ?
#
loop_
_entity_poly.entity_id
_entity_poly.type
_entity_poly.pdbx_seq_one_letter_code
_entity_poly.pdbx_strand_id
1 'polypeptide(L)'
;MYVNVKATPAAPQANHITQIGPGFGKFTVSGSDSYDYFWFSSVSGGAALNASSSKSYETLVTSTKTLYAQARNSNGCVSSRIPVTITLID
;
A
#
# COMPACT_ATOMS: atom_id res chain seq x y z
N MET A 1 -0.58 28.80 -22.84
CA MET A 1 -1.16 27.44 -22.73
C MET A 1 -0.89 26.96 -21.31
N TYR A 2 -1.90 26.89 -20.44
CA TYR A 2 -1.71 26.38 -19.08
C TYR A 2 -1.66 24.86 -19.16
N VAL A 3 -0.52 24.27 -18.85
CA VAL A 3 -0.43 22.84 -18.57
C VAL A 3 -1.01 22.61 -17.17
N ASN A 4 -2.21 22.06 -17.08
CA ASN A 4 -2.73 21.54 -15.82
C ASN A 4 -1.87 20.35 -15.41
N VAL A 5 -0.80 20.62 -14.64
CA VAL A 5 -0.04 19.58 -13.95
C VAL A 5 -1.02 18.94 -12.97
N LYS A 6 -1.58 17.78 -13.32
CA LYS A 6 -2.41 17.02 -12.39
C LYS A 6 -1.53 16.69 -11.18
N ALA A 7 -1.90 17.23 -10.02
CA ALA A 7 -1.16 16.98 -8.79
C ALA A 7 -1.17 15.47 -8.51
N THR A 8 0.03 14.90 -8.37
CA THR A 8 0.19 13.54 -7.86
C THR A 8 -0.34 13.48 -6.43
N PRO A 9 -1.10 12.44 -6.06
CA PRO A 9 -1.52 12.28 -4.68
C PRO A 9 -0.29 12.15 -3.78
N ALA A 10 -0.40 12.69 -2.56
CA ALA A 10 0.57 12.38 -1.52
C ALA A 10 0.64 10.86 -1.30
N ALA A 11 1.83 10.34 -1.07
CA ALA A 11 2.00 8.93 -0.77
C ALA A 11 1.24 8.56 0.52
N PRO A 12 0.69 7.33 0.62
CA PRO A 12 0.11 6.86 1.87
C PRO A 12 1.15 6.86 2.99
N GLN A 13 0.68 6.90 4.23
CA GLN A 13 1.49 6.64 5.40
C GLN A 13 1.38 5.16 5.77
N ALA A 14 2.52 4.47 5.88
CA ALA A 14 2.57 3.09 6.34
C ALA A 14 2.27 3.03 7.84
N ASN A 15 1.42 2.10 8.24
CA ASN A 15 1.25 1.77 9.65
C ASN A 15 2.21 0.62 10.01
N HIS A 16 2.93 0.78 11.12
CA HIS A 16 3.80 -0.30 11.63
C HIS A 16 2.95 -1.39 12.27
N ILE A 17 3.24 -2.65 11.94
CA ILE A 17 2.49 -3.82 12.41
C ILE A 17 3.47 -4.86 12.92
N THR A 18 3.19 -5.38 14.10
CA THR A 18 3.92 -6.50 14.70
C THR A 18 2.95 -7.67 14.87
N GLN A 19 3.39 -8.88 14.51
CA GLN A 19 2.58 -10.09 14.62
C GLN A 19 3.35 -11.17 15.39
N ILE A 20 2.66 -11.87 16.28
CA ILE A 20 3.20 -13.02 17.02
C ILE A 20 2.91 -14.28 16.23
N GLY A 21 3.98 -15.00 15.84
CA GLY A 21 3.89 -16.26 15.12
C GLY A 21 3.26 -16.18 13.72
N PRO A 22 3.35 -17.26 12.92
CA PRO A 22 2.84 -17.30 11.56
C PRO A 22 1.30 -17.20 11.54
N GLY A 23 0.76 -16.49 10.55
CA GLY A 23 -0.68 -16.25 10.45
C GLY A 23 -1.06 -15.23 9.40
N PHE A 24 -2.34 -14.89 9.32
CA PHE A 24 -2.82 -13.82 8.44
C PHE A 24 -2.46 -12.45 9.02
N GLY A 25 -1.55 -11.78 8.34
CA GLY A 25 -1.13 -10.43 8.67
C GLY A 25 -1.92 -9.39 7.87
N LYS A 26 -2.38 -8.35 8.55
CA LYS A 26 -3.13 -7.23 7.96
C LYS A 26 -2.23 -6.03 7.76
N PHE A 27 -1.80 -5.80 6.52
CA PHE A 27 -1.11 -4.60 6.11
C PHE A 27 -2.09 -3.43 6.03
N THR A 28 -1.75 -2.28 6.59
CA THR A 28 -2.61 -1.09 6.57
C THR A 28 -1.83 0.17 6.24
N VAL A 29 -2.51 1.11 5.58
CA VAL A 29 -2.02 2.47 5.33
C VAL A 29 -3.05 3.50 5.74
N SER A 30 -2.59 4.71 6.01
CA SER A 30 -3.42 5.90 6.20
C SER A 30 -3.19 6.91 5.07
N GLY A 31 -4.20 7.73 4.79
CA GLY A 31 -4.22 8.69 3.68
C GLY A 31 -5.65 9.17 3.38
N SER A 32 -5.84 9.95 2.33
CA SER A 32 -7.17 10.45 1.93
C SER A 32 -8.16 9.32 1.61
N ASP A 33 -9.41 9.44 2.02
CA ASP A 33 -10.49 8.51 1.67
C ASP A 33 -10.98 8.67 0.22
N SER A 34 -10.63 9.77 -0.44
CA SER A 34 -10.96 9.99 -1.85
C SER A 34 -9.99 9.32 -2.84
N TYR A 35 -9.01 8.57 -2.32
CA TYR A 35 -8.02 7.86 -3.12
C TYR A 35 -8.25 6.35 -3.06
N ASP A 36 -7.90 5.70 -4.15
CA ASP A 36 -7.85 4.25 -4.27
C ASP A 36 -6.47 3.74 -3.86
N TYR A 37 -6.41 2.62 -3.13
CA TYR A 37 -5.15 2.04 -2.65
C TYR A 37 -4.87 0.67 -3.27
N PHE A 38 -3.69 0.52 -3.85
CA PHE A 38 -3.23 -0.71 -4.49
C PHE A 38 -1.97 -1.23 -3.81
N TRP A 39 -1.92 -2.55 -3.64
CA TRP A 39 -0.87 -3.27 -2.93
C TRP A 39 -0.01 -4.06 -3.90
N PHE A 40 1.29 -4.10 -3.66
CA PHE A 40 2.27 -4.72 -4.55
C PHE A 40 3.32 -5.50 -3.76
N SER A 41 3.89 -6.52 -4.40
CA SER A 41 5.02 -7.30 -3.87
C SER A 41 6.38 -6.66 -4.15
N SER A 42 6.43 -5.54 -4.88
CA SER A 42 7.68 -4.90 -5.29
C SER A 42 7.57 -3.37 -5.32
N VAL A 43 8.70 -2.69 -5.19
CA VAL A 43 8.79 -1.21 -5.20
C VAL A 43 8.40 -0.60 -6.55
N SER A 44 8.50 -1.36 -7.64
CA SER A 44 8.11 -0.97 -9.00
C SER A 44 7.73 -2.19 -9.83
N GLY A 45 6.92 -1.99 -10.89
CA GLY A 45 6.47 -3.08 -11.76
C GLY A 45 5.49 -4.05 -11.07
N GLY A 46 5.19 -5.16 -11.74
CA GLY A 46 4.26 -6.17 -11.23
C GLY A 46 2.78 -5.76 -11.23
N ALA A 47 1.90 -6.74 -11.03
CA ALA A 47 0.47 -6.55 -10.88
C ALA A 47 0.10 -6.18 -9.45
N ALA A 48 -1.05 -5.50 -9.28
CA ALA A 48 -1.62 -5.28 -7.96
C ALA A 48 -2.04 -6.63 -7.33
N LEU A 49 -1.77 -6.78 -6.05
CA LEU A 49 -2.11 -7.96 -5.24
C LEU A 49 -3.60 -7.98 -4.85
N ASN A 50 -4.24 -6.82 -4.86
CA ASN A 50 -5.64 -6.61 -4.53
C ASN A 50 -6.44 -6.23 -5.78
N ALA A 51 -7.65 -6.77 -5.89
CA ALA A 51 -8.62 -6.37 -6.91
C ALA A 51 -9.45 -5.13 -6.49
N SER A 52 -9.63 -4.91 -5.18
CA SER A 52 -10.39 -3.79 -4.61
C SER A 52 -9.46 -2.72 -4.03
N SER A 53 -9.80 -1.44 -4.17
CA SER A 53 -8.94 -0.30 -3.81
C SER A 53 -8.89 0.03 -2.30
N SER A 54 -8.63 -0.97 -1.46
CA SER A 54 -8.67 -0.85 0.01
C SER A 54 -7.37 -0.37 0.64
N LYS A 55 -7.49 0.46 1.69
CA LYS A 55 -6.40 0.87 2.60
C LYS A 55 -5.80 -0.28 3.41
N SER A 56 -6.39 -1.48 3.35
CA SER A 56 -5.86 -2.67 4.02
C SER A 56 -5.75 -3.86 3.07
N TYR A 57 -4.73 -4.67 3.28
CA TYR A 57 -4.52 -5.93 2.57
C TYR A 57 -4.12 -7.03 3.55
N GLU A 58 -4.79 -8.18 3.46
CA GLU A 58 -4.55 -9.32 4.33
C GLU A 58 -3.92 -10.46 3.53
N THR A 59 -2.85 -11.06 4.05
CA THR A 59 -2.17 -12.19 3.42
C THR A 59 -1.47 -13.04 4.46
N LEU A 60 -1.11 -14.26 4.08
CA LEU A 60 -0.33 -15.14 4.94
C LEU A 60 1.10 -14.58 5.12
N VAL A 61 1.50 -14.50 6.39
CA VAL A 61 2.82 -14.07 6.85
C VAL A 61 3.42 -15.20 7.68
N THR A 62 4.50 -15.80 7.16
CA THR A 62 5.28 -16.86 7.83
C THR A 62 6.68 -16.39 8.25
N SER A 63 7.06 -15.18 7.85
CA SER A 63 8.32 -14.48 8.20
C SER A 63 8.09 -12.98 8.01
N THR A 64 8.98 -12.12 8.54
CA THR A 64 8.92 -10.67 8.32
C THR A 64 8.76 -10.34 6.84
N LYS A 65 7.68 -9.62 6.51
CA LYS A 65 7.23 -9.43 5.13
C LYS A 65 6.95 -7.96 4.87
N THR A 66 7.49 -7.47 3.75
CA THR A 66 7.25 -6.10 3.28
C THR A 66 6.41 -6.14 2.01
N LEU A 67 5.31 -5.40 2.03
CA LEU A 67 4.50 -5.09 0.85
C LEU A 67 4.58 -3.60 0.54
N TYR A 68 4.10 -3.21 -0.63
CA TYR A 68 4.18 -1.84 -1.09
C TYR A 68 2.80 -1.30 -1.40
N ALA A 69 2.45 -0.14 -0.84
CA ALA A 69 1.17 0.50 -1.09
C ALA A 69 1.32 1.70 -2.03
N GLN A 70 0.35 1.90 -2.91
CA GLN A 70 0.25 3.03 -3.83
C GLN A 70 -1.12 3.68 -3.70
N ALA A 71 -1.17 5.01 -3.59
CA ALA A 71 -2.41 5.75 -3.70
C ALA A 71 -2.65 6.18 -5.16
N ARG A 72 -3.91 6.15 -5.59
CA ARG A 72 -4.36 6.68 -6.88
C ARG A 72 -5.51 7.65 -6.65
N ASN A 73 -5.41 8.85 -7.22
CA ASN A 73 -6.50 9.82 -7.13
C ASN A 73 -7.56 9.58 -8.22
N SER A 74 -8.72 10.24 -8.08
CA SER A 74 -9.83 10.21 -9.05
C SER A 74 -9.43 10.64 -10.47
N ASN A 75 -8.33 11.38 -10.60
CA ASN A 75 -7.78 11.84 -11.85
C ASN A 75 -6.88 10.80 -12.55
N GLY A 76 -6.67 9.64 -11.93
CA GLY A 76 -5.86 8.55 -12.42
C GLY A 76 -4.37 8.63 -12.08
N CYS A 77 -3.90 9.70 -11.43
CA CYS A 77 -2.50 9.87 -11.04
C CYS A 77 -2.17 9.00 -9.83
N VAL A 78 -0.97 8.43 -9.82
CA VAL A 78 -0.51 7.52 -8.77
C VAL A 78 0.64 8.10 -7.96
N SER A 79 0.70 7.78 -6.68
CA SER A 79 1.84 8.13 -5.81
C SER A 79 3.04 7.20 -6.07
N SER A 80 4.19 7.57 -5.55
CA SER A 80 5.27 6.60 -5.31
C SER A 80 4.77 5.51 -4.35
N ARG A 81 5.31 4.30 -4.53
CA ARG A 81 5.02 3.17 -3.65
C ARG A 81 5.76 3.33 -2.33
N ILE A 82 5.10 3.04 -1.22
CA ILE A 82 5.68 3.07 0.12
C ILE A 82 5.74 1.68 0.73
N PRO A 83 6.83 1.32 1.43
CA PRO A 83 6.95 0.02 2.08
C PRO A 83 6.07 -0.03 3.33
N VAL A 84 5.36 -1.14 3.51
CA VAL A 84 4.59 -1.50 4.69
C VAL A 84 5.10 -2.86 5.15
N THR A 85 5.68 -2.89 6.35
CA THR A 85 6.32 -4.09 6.89
C THR A 85 5.52 -4.63 8.06
N ILE A 86 5.24 -5.93 8.02
CA ILE A 86 4.85 -6.70 9.19
C ILE A 86 6.11 -7.37 9.72
N THR A 87 6.46 -7.05 10.98
CA THR A 87 7.56 -7.71 11.69
C THR A 87 7.00 -8.91 12.43
N LEU A 88 7.53 -10.10 12.12
CA LEU A 88 7.19 -11.32 12.83
C LEU A 88 8.06 -11.40 14.09
N ILE A 89 7.43 -11.63 15.24
CA ILE A 89 8.09 -11.93 16.49
C ILE A 89 7.65 -13.31 16.99
N ASP A 90 8.59 -14.00 17.64
CA ASP A 90 8.38 -15.29 18.29
C ASP A 90 8.03 -15.12 19.77
#